data_AF-A0A925VSM8-F1
#
_entry.id   AF-A0A925VSM8-F1
#
_cell.length_a   1.000
_cell.length_b   1.000
_cell.length_c   1.000
_cell.angle_alpha   90.00
_cell.angle_beta   90.00
_cell.angle_gamma   90.00
#
_symmetry.space_group_name_H-M   'P 1'
#
loop_
_entity.id
_entity.type
_entity.pdbx_description
1 polymer ?
#
loop_
_entity_poly.entity_id
_entity_poly.type
_entity_poly.pdbx_seq_one_letter_code
_entity_poly.pdbx_strand_id
1 'polypeptide(L)'
;MTVIFRWLLLGGCLLTASLHAHAQTAADNQVFTYVEQMPVFPGGQPAMFQTLGQTLIYPTEALQQRLEGQVFVGFVVGTTGKVLNAKAVRSLHPLLDAEAVRAVSNLPDFLPGKQNGRPVAVAFTIPIKFKLPADVTQLLAERANPSAAEATAEYARFPGGPAALLTYLAAAPYPKAARASQAEGRVFVRFEVSPEGKVEKAAAIQPTVATKHPKGKTILTTALTTNPLLLKAAEALVAAMPAWQPATREGQPATSSQIVPVDFHLMPLGSAPVAVYAYADQMPVFVGVSGELPLQASIQRASRYTAEALRSRAQGQMLVYFVVNEQGQVEQAEVIRSVHPSLDVEVLNAVRNQRASTPAMHQGKPVKVFYVQPLTFAIR
;
A
#
# COMPACT_ATOMS: atom_id res chain seq x y z
N MET A 1 -76.02 31.48 -35.13
CA MET A 1 -76.33 32.85 -35.56
C MET A 1 -75.14 33.73 -35.17
N THR A 2 -74.18 34.01 -36.06
CA THR A 2 -74.10 35.24 -36.91
C THR A 2 -74.19 36.51 -36.03
N VAL A 3 -73.25 37.45 -35.93
CA VAL A 3 -72.53 38.27 -36.93
C VAL A 3 -71.41 39.01 -36.15
N ILE A 4 -70.13 38.88 -36.53
CA ILE A 4 -69.24 39.91 -37.14
C ILE A 4 -69.30 41.31 -36.50
N PHE A 5 -68.18 41.79 -35.94
CA PHE A 5 -67.77 43.19 -36.09
C PHE A 5 -66.25 43.32 -36.12
N ARG A 6 -65.77 44.15 -37.05
CA ARG A 6 -64.40 44.29 -37.55
C ARG A 6 -64.02 45.76 -37.42
N TRP A 7 -62.90 46.09 -36.77
CA TRP A 7 -62.17 47.37 -36.88
C TRP A 7 -60.66 47.07 -36.66
N LEU A 8 -59.86 47.11 -37.73
CA LEU A 8 -58.90 48.18 -38.11
C LEU A 8 -57.64 48.20 -37.22
N LEU A 9 -56.52 47.60 -37.67
CA LEU A 9 -55.39 48.22 -38.40
C LEU A 9 -54.47 49.07 -37.51
N LEU A 10 -53.25 48.56 -37.26
CA LEU A 10 -51.94 49.11 -37.69
C LEU A 10 -50.84 48.87 -36.66
N GLY A 11 -49.71 48.35 -37.15
CA GLY A 11 -48.40 48.74 -36.63
C GLY A 11 -47.58 47.67 -35.92
N GLY A 12 -46.66 47.05 -36.66
CA GLY A 12 -45.27 46.97 -36.21
C GLY A 12 -44.90 45.89 -35.19
N CYS A 13 -44.59 44.72 -35.71
CA CYS A 13 -43.43 43.88 -35.39
C CYS A 13 -42.52 44.34 -34.23
N LEU A 14 -42.40 43.51 -33.19
CA LEU A 14 -41.12 42.97 -32.71
C LEU A 14 -41.41 41.93 -31.60
N LEU A 15 -40.95 40.69 -31.80
CA LEU A 15 -40.96 39.63 -30.80
C LEU A 15 -40.14 40.05 -29.57
N THR A 16 -40.76 40.07 -28.40
CA THR A 16 -40.05 39.92 -27.12
C THR A 16 -40.68 38.78 -26.34
N ALA A 17 -40.08 37.59 -26.49
CA ALA A 17 -40.28 36.49 -25.56
C ALA A 17 -39.58 36.85 -24.23
N SER A 18 -40.34 37.34 -23.26
CA SER A 18 -39.86 37.49 -21.88
C SER A 18 -39.89 36.13 -21.18
N LEU A 19 -38.82 35.35 -21.32
CA LEU A 19 -38.50 34.28 -20.36
C LEU A 19 -38.09 34.94 -19.03
N HIS A 20 -38.94 34.82 -18.01
CA HIS A 20 -38.51 34.95 -16.63
C HIS A 20 -37.76 33.68 -16.22
N ALA A 21 -36.43 33.72 -16.38
CA ALA A 21 -35.49 32.87 -15.65
C ALA A 21 -34.23 33.70 -15.37
N HIS A 22 -34.36 34.68 -14.47
CA HIS A 22 -33.20 35.41 -13.98
C HIS A 22 -32.47 34.60 -12.91
N ALA A 23 -31.32 34.09 -13.33
CA ALA A 23 -30.05 34.12 -12.61
C ALA A 23 -29.96 33.37 -11.27
N GLN A 24 -29.47 32.14 -11.37
CA GLN A 24 -28.56 31.61 -10.36
C GLN A 24 -27.28 31.13 -11.06
N THR A 25 -26.44 32.10 -11.44
CA THR A 25 -25.09 31.87 -11.93
C THR A 25 -24.14 32.88 -11.26
N ALA A 26 -22.96 32.35 -10.88
CA ALA A 26 -21.74 33.07 -10.53
C ALA A 26 -21.70 33.81 -9.17
N ALA A 27 -21.59 33.06 -8.08
CA ALA A 27 -20.82 33.51 -6.93
C ALA A 27 -19.34 33.10 -7.12
N ASP A 28 -18.63 33.99 -7.82
CA ASP A 28 -17.22 34.34 -7.68
C ASP A 28 -16.13 33.24 -7.76
N ASN A 29 -15.53 33.12 -8.94
CA ASN A 29 -14.33 32.28 -9.20
C ASN A 29 -13.02 33.06 -8.95
N GLN A 30 -13.07 34.11 -8.12
CA GLN A 30 -11.92 34.99 -7.85
C GLN A 30 -10.88 34.26 -6.98
N VAL A 31 -9.69 34.09 -7.55
CA VAL A 31 -8.51 33.58 -6.85
C VAL A 31 -7.71 34.77 -6.34
N PHE A 32 -7.48 34.81 -5.03
CA PHE A 32 -6.75 35.87 -4.36
C PHE A 32 -5.26 35.50 -4.25
N THR A 33 -4.38 36.50 -4.23
CA THR A 33 -2.94 36.31 -3.93
C THR A 33 -2.59 36.69 -2.49
N TYR A 34 -3.40 37.55 -1.88
CA TYR A 34 -3.29 37.96 -0.48
C TYR A 34 -4.68 38.22 0.08
N VAL A 35 -4.90 37.80 1.32
CA VAL A 35 -6.19 37.89 2.04
C VAL A 35 -5.94 38.17 3.52
N GLU A 36 -6.96 38.68 4.23
CA GLU A 36 -6.89 38.98 5.67
C GLU A 36 -6.39 37.81 6.52
N GLN A 37 -6.84 36.59 6.19
CA GLN A 37 -6.35 35.36 6.80
C GLN A 37 -5.86 34.41 5.72
N MET A 38 -4.54 34.26 5.59
CA MET A 38 -3.94 33.35 4.61
C MET A 38 -4.29 31.88 4.93
N PRO A 39 -4.41 31.00 3.92
CA PRO A 39 -4.52 29.58 4.19
C PRO A 39 -3.32 29.06 4.97
N VAL A 40 -3.58 28.14 5.89
CA VAL A 40 -2.54 27.58 6.78
C VAL A 40 -2.52 26.07 6.64
N PHE A 41 -1.37 25.52 6.27
CA PHE A 41 -1.19 24.07 6.27
C PHE A 41 -1.30 23.53 7.72
N PRO A 42 -1.90 22.35 7.96
CA PRO A 42 -1.92 21.76 9.30
C PRO A 42 -0.49 21.61 9.88
N GLY A 43 -0.21 22.27 10.99
CA GLY A 43 1.15 22.33 11.57
C GLY A 43 2.05 23.42 10.96
N GLY A 44 1.50 24.28 10.11
CA GLY A 44 2.19 25.43 9.51
C GLY A 44 3.13 25.07 8.36
N GLN A 45 3.83 26.09 7.88
CA GLN A 45 4.76 25.97 6.75
C GLN A 45 5.91 24.95 6.98
N PRO A 46 6.50 24.83 8.19
CA PRO A 46 7.51 23.80 8.45
C PRO A 46 6.99 22.38 8.26
N ALA A 47 5.78 22.08 8.76
CA ALA A 47 5.15 20.77 8.58
C ALA A 47 4.87 20.49 7.10
N MET A 48 4.45 21.49 6.32
CA MET A 48 4.26 21.37 4.87
C MET A 48 5.56 20.93 4.17
N PHE A 49 6.67 21.62 4.43
CA PHE A 49 7.96 21.27 3.83
C PHE A 49 8.48 19.91 4.30
N GLN A 50 8.21 19.52 5.55
CA GLN A 50 8.51 18.20 6.06
C GLN A 50 7.69 17.11 5.33
N THR A 51 6.38 17.31 5.18
CA THR A 51 5.50 16.41 4.42
C THR A 51 5.95 16.29 2.97
N LEU A 52 6.31 17.40 2.33
CA LEU A 52 6.87 17.38 0.98
C LEU A 52 8.19 16.60 0.94
N GLY A 53 9.13 16.86 1.85
CA GLY A 53 10.39 16.12 1.91
C GLY A 53 10.21 14.61 2.10
N GLN A 54 9.15 14.18 2.79
CA GLN A 54 8.83 12.76 3.00
C GLN A 54 8.13 12.09 1.82
N THR A 55 7.38 12.87 1.04
CA THR A 55 6.56 12.37 -0.07
C THR A 55 7.17 12.60 -1.45
N LEU A 56 8.17 13.47 -1.53
CA LEU A 56 8.92 13.79 -2.74
C LEU A 56 9.84 12.62 -3.09
N ILE A 57 9.69 12.12 -4.31
CA ILE A 57 10.53 11.06 -4.86
C ILE A 57 11.54 11.70 -5.80
N TYR A 58 12.77 11.19 -5.83
CA TYR A 58 13.71 11.56 -6.89
C TYR A 58 13.55 10.57 -8.04
N PRO A 59 13.10 10.99 -9.25
CA PRO A 59 12.97 10.08 -10.39
C PRO A 59 14.30 9.40 -10.74
N THR A 60 14.28 8.11 -11.07
CA THR A 60 15.49 7.33 -11.36
C THR A 60 16.21 7.85 -12.59
N GLU A 61 15.46 8.23 -13.63
CA GLU A 61 15.96 8.83 -14.86
C GLU A 61 16.62 10.19 -14.55
N ALA A 62 16.08 10.95 -13.60
CA ALA A 62 16.68 12.21 -13.17
C ALA A 62 17.97 12.00 -12.36
N LEU A 63 18.08 10.91 -11.59
CA LEU A 63 19.33 10.51 -10.93
C LEU A 63 20.40 10.06 -11.94
N GLN A 64 20.02 9.27 -12.94
CA GLN A 64 20.92 8.83 -14.02
C GLN A 64 21.49 10.03 -14.78
N GLN A 65 20.63 11.02 -15.05
CA GLN A 65 21.01 12.28 -15.70
C GLN A 65 21.64 13.30 -14.74
N ARG A 66 21.82 12.97 -13.46
CA ARG A 66 22.42 13.84 -12.42
C ARG A 66 21.74 15.21 -12.34
N LEU A 67 20.43 15.28 -12.56
CA LEU A 67 19.67 16.53 -12.61
C LEU A 67 19.34 17.02 -11.21
N GLU A 68 19.81 18.19 -10.80
CA GLU A 68 19.48 18.82 -9.53
C GLU A 68 19.08 20.29 -9.70
N GLY A 69 18.45 20.86 -8.67
CA GLY A 69 18.02 22.26 -8.70
C GLY A 69 16.70 22.51 -7.96
N GLN A 70 15.97 23.53 -8.38
CA GLN A 70 14.69 23.91 -7.78
C GLN A 70 13.58 24.04 -8.80
N VAL A 71 12.47 23.34 -8.55
CA VAL A 71 11.21 23.52 -9.28
C VAL A 71 10.31 24.43 -8.46
N PHE A 72 9.67 25.42 -9.10
CA PHE A 72 8.68 26.26 -8.43
C PHE A 72 7.31 25.78 -8.85
N VAL A 73 6.51 25.33 -7.89
CA VAL A 73 5.16 24.82 -8.13
C VAL A 73 4.17 25.87 -7.66
N GLY A 74 3.36 26.35 -8.59
CA GLY A 74 2.21 27.20 -8.32
C GLY A 74 0.95 26.36 -8.18
N PHE A 75 0.12 26.64 -7.18
CA PHE A 75 -1.14 25.96 -6.94
C PHE A 75 -2.14 26.90 -6.26
N VAL A 76 -3.41 26.48 -6.19
CA VAL A 76 -4.48 27.23 -5.52
C VAL A 76 -5.00 26.42 -4.35
N VAL A 77 -5.07 27.02 -3.17
CA VAL A 77 -5.83 26.47 -2.05
C VAL A 77 -7.27 26.92 -2.19
N GLY A 78 -8.19 25.98 -2.42
CA GLY A 78 -9.61 26.27 -2.57
C GLY A 78 -10.30 26.66 -1.27
N THR A 79 -11.58 27.04 -1.36
CA THR A 79 -12.41 27.42 -0.21
C THR A 79 -12.62 26.30 0.80
N THR A 80 -12.40 25.05 0.40
CA THR A 80 -12.44 23.84 1.24
C THR A 80 -11.09 23.45 1.81
N GLY A 81 -10.02 24.19 1.50
CA GLY A 81 -8.64 23.85 1.89
C GLY A 81 -7.92 22.92 0.92
N LYS A 82 -8.59 22.38 -0.10
CA LYS A 82 -7.97 21.47 -1.07
C LYS A 82 -6.99 22.18 -1.99
N VAL A 83 -5.90 21.49 -2.34
CA VAL A 83 -4.99 21.94 -3.39
C VAL A 83 -5.62 21.70 -4.76
N LEU A 84 -5.63 22.74 -5.59
CA LEU A 84 -6.19 22.77 -6.93
C LEU A 84 -5.14 23.32 -7.91
N ASN A 85 -5.23 22.90 -9.17
CA ASN A 85 -4.48 23.48 -10.29
C ASN A 85 -2.95 23.58 -10.07
N ALA A 86 -2.35 22.59 -9.41
CA ALA A 86 -0.91 22.54 -9.22
C ALA A 86 -0.18 22.41 -10.56
N LYS A 87 0.80 23.29 -10.80
CA LYS A 87 1.61 23.31 -12.03
C LYS A 87 3.01 23.85 -11.75
N ALA A 88 4.00 23.40 -12.53
CA ALA A 88 5.32 24.02 -12.51
C ALA A 88 5.21 25.42 -13.14
N VAL A 89 5.51 26.46 -12.36
CA VAL A 89 5.56 27.85 -12.81
C VAL A 89 6.98 28.30 -13.13
N ARG A 90 7.97 27.64 -12.51
CA ARG A 90 9.37 27.70 -12.96
C ARG A 90 9.88 26.27 -13.07
N SER A 91 9.91 25.81 -14.31
CA SER A 91 10.41 24.49 -14.69
C SER A 91 11.91 24.38 -14.52
N LEU A 92 12.36 23.20 -14.11
CA LEU A 92 13.77 22.81 -14.13
C LEU A 92 14.00 21.74 -15.18
N HIS A 93 13.22 20.66 -15.11
CA HIS A 93 13.28 19.54 -16.04
C HIS A 93 11.96 18.76 -15.97
N PRO A 94 11.38 18.29 -17.09
CA PRO A 94 10.07 17.63 -17.10
C PRO A 94 9.92 16.49 -16.08
N LEU A 95 10.98 15.69 -15.87
CA LEU A 95 11.00 14.61 -14.88
C LEU A 95 10.82 15.12 -13.44
N LEU A 96 11.54 16.19 -13.08
CA LEU A 96 11.49 16.79 -11.74
C LEU A 96 10.22 17.63 -11.56
N ASP A 97 9.77 18.27 -12.63
CA ASP A 97 8.55 19.07 -12.66
C ASP A 97 7.31 18.21 -12.41
N ALA A 98 7.19 17.07 -13.10
CA ALA A 98 6.08 16.14 -12.94
C ALA A 98 5.98 15.63 -11.49
N GLU A 99 7.12 15.28 -10.90
CA GLU A 99 7.18 14.77 -9.53
C GLU A 99 6.92 15.86 -8.49
N ALA A 100 7.43 17.07 -8.69
CA ALA A 100 7.13 18.23 -7.85
C ALA A 100 5.63 18.56 -7.87
N VAL A 101 5.00 18.57 -9.05
CA VAL A 101 3.55 18.79 -9.22
C VAL A 101 2.75 17.69 -8.54
N ARG A 102 3.15 16.42 -8.70
CA ARG A 102 2.51 15.28 -8.03
C ARG A 102 2.58 15.43 -6.50
N ALA A 103 3.75 15.75 -5.95
CA ALA A 103 3.93 15.89 -4.51
C ALA A 103 3.04 16.98 -3.92
N VAL A 104 2.99 18.15 -4.56
CA VAL A 104 2.12 19.27 -4.15
C VAL A 104 0.63 18.93 -4.28
N SER A 105 0.25 18.23 -5.36
CA SER A 105 -1.15 17.83 -5.57
C SER A 105 -1.67 16.84 -4.53
N ASN A 106 -0.77 16.12 -3.84
CA ASN A 106 -1.11 15.14 -2.81
C ASN A 106 -1.03 15.70 -1.38
N LEU A 107 -0.83 17.01 -1.22
CA LEU A 107 -0.80 17.62 0.11
C LEU A 107 -2.16 17.49 0.82
N PRO A 108 -2.15 17.30 2.15
CA PRO A 108 -3.34 17.40 2.97
C PRO A 108 -4.10 18.72 2.81
N ASP A 109 -5.39 18.69 3.14
CA ASP A 109 -6.24 19.87 3.12
C ASP A 109 -5.71 20.95 4.09
N PHE A 110 -5.64 22.19 3.60
CA PHE A 110 -5.25 23.37 4.34
C PHE A 110 -6.43 23.91 5.16
N LEU A 111 -6.15 24.69 6.20
CA LEU A 111 -7.13 25.65 6.70
C LEU A 111 -7.34 26.70 5.61
N PRO A 112 -8.58 26.91 5.11
CA PRO A 112 -8.83 27.83 4.01
C PRO A 112 -8.58 29.27 4.42
N GLY A 113 -8.18 30.08 3.46
CA GLY A 113 -8.00 31.51 3.65
C GLY A 113 -9.35 32.20 3.77
N LYS A 114 -9.41 33.32 4.50
CA LYS A 114 -10.64 34.09 4.67
C LYS A 114 -10.45 35.55 4.30
N GLN A 115 -11.47 36.10 3.64
CA GLN A 115 -11.62 37.52 3.34
C GLN A 115 -13.02 37.94 3.80
N ASN A 116 -13.14 39.01 4.59
CA ASN A 116 -14.42 39.43 5.15
C ASN A 116 -15.16 38.29 5.89
N GLY A 117 -14.39 37.44 6.58
CA GLY A 117 -14.91 36.27 7.30
C GLY A 117 -15.39 35.10 6.44
N ARG A 118 -15.34 35.19 5.09
CA ARG A 118 -15.75 34.12 4.17
C ARG A 118 -14.54 33.36 3.61
N PRO A 119 -14.61 32.03 3.46
CA PRO A 119 -13.52 31.26 2.86
C PRO A 119 -13.37 31.60 1.37
N VAL A 120 -12.14 31.83 0.93
CA VAL A 120 -11.81 32.24 -0.45
C VAL A 120 -10.65 31.40 -1.00
N ALA A 121 -10.57 31.27 -2.33
CA ALA A 121 -9.48 30.55 -2.98
C ALA A 121 -8.22 31.43 -3.05
N VAL A 122 -7.06 30.89 -2.70
CA VAL A 122 -5.80 31.66 -2.62
C VAL A 122 -4.67 30.95 -3.37
N ALA A 123 -3.94 31.68 -4.20
CA ALA A 123 -2.81 31.18 -4.96
C ALA A 123 -1.51 31.16 -4.14
N PHE A 124 -0.75 30.09 -4.26
CA PHE A 124 0.56 29.88 -3.66
C PHE A 124 1.59 29.49 -4.71
N THR A 125 2.86 29.84 -4.46
CA THR A 125 4.00 29.29 -5.17
C THR A 125 5.04 28.85 -4.14
N ILE A 126 5.49 27.60 -4.24
CA ILE A 126 6.51 27.07 -3.32
C ILE A 126 7.72 26.51 -4.10
N PRO A 127 8.95 26.70 -3.58
CA PRO A 127 10.14 26.08 -4.15
C PRO A 127 10.31 24.65 -3.61
N ILE A 128 10.50 23.69 -4.51
CA ILE A 128 10.88 22.31 -4.19
C ILE A 128 12.30 22.08 -4.67
N LYS A 129 13.20 21.78 -3.72
CA LYS A 129 14.62 21.57 -4.00
C LYS A 129 14.91 20.08 -4.17
N PHE A 130 15.45 19.73 -5.34
CA PHE A 130 16.08 18.44 -5.60
C PHE A 130 17.58 18.60 -5.44
N LYS A 131 18.17 17.80 -4.55
CA LYS A 131 19.62 17.76 -4.33
C LYS A 131 20.08 16.33 -4.53
N LEU A 132 21.13 16.12 -5.32
CA LEU A 132 21.66 14.77 -5.51
C LEU A 132 22.08 14.17 -4.15
N PRO A 133 21.71 12.90 -3.88
CA PRO A 133 22.25 12.13 -2.77
C PRO A 133 23.78 12.02 -2.87
N ALA A 134 24.45 11.87 -1.72
CA ALA A 134 25.92 11.81 -1.66
C ALA A 134 26.50 10.64 -2.48
N ASP A 135 25.78 9.51 -2.53
CA ASP A 135 26.14 8.36 -3.34
C ASP A 135 25.03 7.98 -4.31
N VAL A 136 24.95 8.73 -5.41
CA VAL A 136 24.01 8.45 -6.50
C VAL A 136 24.32 7.10 -7.16
N THR A 137 25.59 6.67 -7.19
CA THR A 137 25.99 5.44 -7.87
C THR A 137 25.50 4.21 -7.10
N GLN A 138 25.66 4.21 -5.78
CA GLN A 138 25.06 3.19 -4.90
C GLN A 138 23.54 3.24 -4.96
N LEU A 139 22.93 4.42 -4.89
CA LEU A 139 21.46 4.54 -4.97
C LEU A 139 20.90 4.06 -6.32
N LEU A 140 21.60 4.32 -7.43
CA LEU A 140 21.24 3.80 -8.74
C LEU A 140 21.48 2.28 -8.83
N ALA A 141 22.51 1.74 -8.19
CA ALA A 141 22.74 0.30 -8.12
C ALA A 141 21.67 -0.41 -7.26
N GLU A 142 21.27 0.19 -6.15
CA GLU A 142 20.18 -0.26 -5.27
C GLU A 142 18.81 -0.17 -5.94
N ARG A 143 18.58 0.83 -6.80
CA ARG A 143 17.33 1.01 -7.58
C ARG A 143 17.34 0.36 -8.97
N ALA A 144 18.49 -0.17 -9.38
CA ALA A 144 18.62 -1.01 -10.56
C ALA A 144 18.69 -2.49 -10.17
N ASN A 145 18.84 -2.78 -8.88
CA ASN A 145 18.72 -4.10 -8.26
C ASN A 145 18.38 -3.99 -6.75
N PRO A 146 17.13 -3.75 -6.32
CA PRO A 146 16.68 -3.88 -4.93
C PRO A 146 16.71 -5.35 -4.51
N SER A 147 16.73 -6.23 -5.52
CA SER A 147 17.07 -7.63 -5.40
C SER A 147 18.53 -7.83 -4.98
N ALA A 148 19.54 -7.00 -5.28
CA ALA A 148 20.95 -7.31 -4.94
C ALA A 148 21.25 -7.41 -3.43
N ALA A 149 20.52 -6.66 -2.59
CA ALA A 149 20.59 -6.83 -1.13
C ALA A 149 19.86 -8.10 -0.63
N GLU A 150 18.88 -8.60 -1.40
CA GLU A 150 18.14 -9.85 -1.21
C GLU A 150 18.68 -11.02 -2.08
N ALA A 151 19.66 -10.79 -2.96
CA ALA A 151 20.18 -11.73 -3.96
C ALA A 151 21.66 -12.03 -3.77
N THR A 152 22.36 -11.22 -2.97
CA THR A 152 23.55 -11.67 -2.25
C THR A 152 23.19 -12.39 -0.95
N ALA A 153 21.92 -12.33 -0.55
CA ALA A 153 21.38 -13.08 0.57
C ALA A 153 20.64 -14.32 0.08
N GLU A 154 21.25 -15.50 0.23
CA GLU A 154 20.47 -16.73 0.02
C GLU A 154 19.48 -16.88 1.17
N TYR A 155 18.21 -17.17 0.85
CA TYR A 155 17.19 -17.44 1.86
C TYR A 155 17.53 -18.72 2.64
N ALA A 156 17.08 -18.79 3.89
CA ALA A 156 17.15 -20.04 4.64
C ALA A 156 16.35 -21.13 3.92
N ARG A 157 16.92 -22.33 3.79
CA ARG A 157 16.28 -23.46 3.10
C ARG A 157 16.00 -24.60 4.06
N PHE A 158 14.76 -25.05 4.08
CA PHE A 158 14.37 -26.26 4.79
C PHE A 158 15.04 -27.49 4.18
N PRO A 159 15.46 -28.48 4.98
CA PRO A 159 16.03 -29.74 4.47
C PRO A 159 15.07 -30.46 3.52
N GLY A 160 15.55 -30.78 2.32
CA GLY A 160 14.70 -31.38 1.28
C GLY A 160 13.86 -30.38 0.48
N GLY A 161 14.04 -29.07 0.71
CA GLY A 161 13.47 -28.02 -0.12
C GLY A 161 12.02 -27.65 0.22
N PRO A 162 11.39 -26.81 -0.61
CA PRO A 162 10.10 -26.20 -0.30
C PRO A 162 8.95 -27.21 -0.25
N ALA A 163 9.00 -28.29 -1.05
CA ALA A 163 8.01 -29.37 -0.99
C ALA A 163 8.10 -30.21 0.30
N ALA A 164 9.32 -30.42 0.82
CA ALA A 164 9.52 -31.10 2.09
C ALA A 164 8.97 -30.24 3.26
N LEU A 165 9.18 -28.92 3.21
CA LEU A 165 8.60 -28.00 4.19
C LEU A 165 7.08 -28.05 4.17
N LEU A 166 6.46 -27.98 2.98
CA LEU A 166 5.00 -28.07 2.84
C LEU A 166 4.46 -29.38 3.43
N THR A 167 5.13 -30.50 3.13
CA THR A 167 4.76 -31.82 3.67
C THR A 167 4.89 -31.87 5.19
N TYR A 168 5.97 -31.30 5.73
CA TYR A 168 6.21 -31.23 7.17
C TYR A 168 5.12 -30.43 7.89
N LEU A 169 4.76 -29.25 7.35
CA LEU A 169 3.69 -28.41 7.90
C LEU A 169 2.31 -29.07 7.80
N ALA A 170 2.04 -29.79 6.70
CA ALA A 170 0.78 -30.53 6.52
C ALA A 170 0.64 -31.73 7.48
N ALA A 171 1.76 -32.25 8.00
CA ALA A 171 1.78 -33.31 9.01
C ALA A 171 1.57 -32.81 10.44
N ALA A 172 1.11 -31.56 10.62
CA ALA A 172 0.87 -30.96 11.93
C ALA A 172 0.04 -31.87 12.85
N PRO A 173 0.53 -32.21 14.06
CA PRO A 173 -0.20 -33.06 14.97
C PRO A 173 -1.46 -32.32 15.45
N TYR A 174 -2.63 -32.88 15.15
CA TYR A 174 -3.91 -32.29 15.53
C TYR A 174 -4.24 -32.61 17.00
N PRO A 175 -4.35 -31.61 17.90
CA PRO A 175 -4.63 -31.87 19.31
C PRO A 175 -6.00 -32.54 19.50
N LYS A 176 -6.06 -33.66 20.23
CA LYS A 176 -7.32 -34.39 20.50
C LYS A 176 -8.41 -33.48 21.09
N ALA A 177 -8.04 -32.60 22.02
CA ALA A 177 -8.96 -31.65 22.63
C ALA A 177 -9.47 -30.58 21.65
N ALA A 178 -8.64 -30.14 20.70
CA ALA A 178 -9.08 -29.22 19.64
C ALA A 178 -10.04 -29.93 18.67
N ARG A 179 -9.80 -31.21 18.37
CA ARG A 179 -10.70 -32.02 17.54
C ARG A 179 -12.05 -32.24 18.23
N ALA A 180 -12.05 -32.50 19.53
CA ALA A 180 -13.27 -32.66 20.32
C ALA A 180 -14.12 -31.38 20.36
N SER A 181 -13.49 -30.20 20.36
CA SER A 181 -14.17 -28.90 20.27
C SER A 181 -14.41 -28.41 18.85
N GLN A 182 -14.15 -29.26 17.84
CA GLN A 182 -14.29 -28.93 16.42
C GLN A 182 -13.52 -27.67 15.99
N ALA A 183 -12.39 -27.39 16.64
CA ALA A 183 -11.60 -26.20 16.38
C ALA A 183 -10.70 -26.41 15.17
N GLU A 184 -10.89 -25.63 14.11
CA GLU A 184 -10.06 -25.63 12.90
C GLU A 184 -9.52 -24.22 12.60
N GLY A 185 -8.67 -24.13 11.59
CA GLY A 185 -8.18 -22.85 11.07
C GLY A 185 -6.67 -22.80 10.86
N ARG A 186 -6.22 -21.62 10.41
CA ARG A 186 -4.84 -21.31 10.08
C ARG A 186 -4.15 -20.60 11.24
N VAL A 187 -2.96 -21.06 11.57
CA VAL A 187 -2.05 -20.39 12.51
C VAL A 187 -0.81 -19.95 11.76
N PHE A 188 -0.43 -18.68 11.87
CA PHE A 188 0.87 -18.21 11.42
C PHE A 188 1.86 -18.31 12.56
N VAL A 189 3.04 -18.88 12.31
CA VAL A 189 4.11 -18.97 13.32
C VAL A 189 5.32 -18.21 12.79
N ARG A 190 5.80 -17.25 13.59
CA ARG A 190 7.07 -16.55 13.34
C ARG A 190 8.18 -17.29 14.08
N PHE A 191 9.35 -17.40 13.46
CA PHE A 191 10.55 -17.96 14.07
C PHE A 191 11.81 -17.34 13.46
N GLU A 192 12.94 -17.56 14.10
CA GLU A 192 14.26 -17.21 13.58
C GLU A 192 15.01 -18.49 13.19
N VAL A 193 15.78 -18.43 12.10
CA VAL A 193 16.77 -19.45 11.75
C VAL A 193 18.14 -18.84 12.06
N SER A 194 18.89 -19.46 12.98
CA SER A 194 20.23 -19.01 13.37
C SER A 194 21.26 -19.21 12.23
N PRO A 195 22.47 -18.63 12.32
CA PRO A 195 23.56 -18.89 11.38
C PRO A 195 23.99 -20.37 11.32
N GLU A 196 23.69 -21.17 12.34
CA GLU A 196 23.89 -22.62 12.38
C GLU A 196 22.68 -23.40 11.84
N GLY A 197 21.64 -22.71 11.37
CA GLY A 197 20.42 -23.31 10.85
C GLY A 197 19.39 -23.71 11.90
N LYS A 198 19.61 -23.43 13.19
CA LYS A 198 18.69 -23.84 14.25
C LYS A 198 17.45 -22.95 14.26
N VAL A 199 16.29 -23.55 14.48
CA VAL A 199 15.04 -22.81 14.69
C VAL A 199 15.00 -22.29 16.12
N GLU A 200 14.82 -20.98 16.26
CA GLU A 200 14.75 -20.27 17.53
C GLU A 200 13.54 -19.33 17.57
N LYS A 201 13.13 -18.94 18.78
CA LYS A 201 12.05 -17.95 19.01
C LYS A 201 10.75 -18.22 18.23
N ALA A 202 10.40 -19.49 18.03
CA ALA A 202 9.14 -19.88 17.44
C ALA A 202 7.98 -19.36 18.31
N ALA A 203 7.08 -18.58 17.70
CA ALA A 203 5.96 -17.97 18.38
C ALA A 203 4.75 -17.85 17.45
N ALA A 204 3.60 -18.35 17.88
CA ALA A 204 2.36 -18.19 17.15
C ALA A 204 1.92 -16.71 17.10
N ILE A 205 1.62 -16.21 15.90
CA ILE A 205 1.05 -14.87 15.71
C ILE A 205 -0.43 -14.93 16.05
N GLN A 206 -0.83 -14.19 17.08
CA GLN A 206 -2.23 -14.01 17.40
C GLN A 206 -2.87 -13.01 16.43
N PRO A 207 -3.89 -13.40 15.66
CA PRO A 207 -4.55 -12.50 14.76
C PRO A 207 -5.31 -11.43 15.55
N THR A 208 -5.11 -10.18 15.16
CA THR A 208 -5.93 -9.06 15.67
C THR A 208 -7.20 -9.06 14.84
N VAL A 209 -8.27 -9.67 15.35
CA VAL A 209 -9.55 -9.80 14.62
C VAL A 209 -10.07 -8.40 14.29
N ALA A 210 -9.93 -7.99 13.03
CA ALA A 210 -10.70 -6.88 12.50
C ALA A 210 -12.13 -7.37 12.22
N THR A 211 -13.11 -6.59 12.66
CA THR A 211 -14.55 -6.81 12.53
C THR A 211 -14.96 -7.40 11.16
N LYS A 212 -15.91 -8.35 11.19
CA LYS A 212 -16.58 -9.02 10.06
C LYS A 212 -16.43 -8.28 8.72
N HIS A 213 -15.71 -8.88 7.78
CA HIS A 213 -15.68 -8.45 6.38
C HIS A 213 -17.12 -8.40 5.79
N PRO A 214 -17.45 -7.42 4.93
CA PRO A 214 -18.74 -7.36 4.25
C PRO A 214 -18.90 -8.59 3.34
N LYS A 215 -20.14 -9.12 3.29
CA LYS A 215 -20.53 -10.28 2.48
C LYS A 215 -20.01 -10.18 1.03
N GLY A 216 -19.20 -11.15 0.60
CA GLY A 216 -18.85 -11.29 -0.81
C GLY A 216 -17.77 -12.34 -1.08
N LYS A 217 -18.18 -13.49 -1.63
CA LYS A 217 -17.40 -14.61 -2.17
C LYS A 217 -16.43 -15.32 -1.22
N THR A 218 -16.91 -16.45 -0.69
CA THR A 218 -16.11 -17.58 -0.21
C THR A 218 -15.13 -18.00 -1.30
N ILE A 219 -13.87 -17.59 -1.18
CA ILE A 219 -12.74 -18.27 -1.81
C ILE A 219 -12.11 -19.11 -0.70
N LEU A 220 -11.74 -20.34 -1.01
CA LEU A 220 -11.23 -21.38 -0.12
C LEU A 220 -9.96 -20.92 0.65
N THR A 221 -10.10 -20.09 1.67
CA THR A 221 -9.04 -19.69 2.59
C THR A 221 -9.38 -20.23 3.96
N THR A 222 -8.50 -21.08 4.49
CA THR A 222 -8.55 -21.55 5.87
C THR A 222 -8.56 -20.32 6.79
N ALA A 223 -9.65 -20.09 7.52
CA ALA A 223 -9.80 -18.90 8.35
C ALA A 223 -8.76 -18.86 9.47
N LEU A 224 -8.28 -17.67 9.82
CA LEU A 224 -7.41 -17.48 10.97
C LEU A 224 -8.08 -17.96 12.26
N THR A 225 -7.34 -18.65 13.11
CA THR A 225 -7.84 -19.15 14.40
C THR A 225 -7.13 -18.51 15.58
N THR A 226 -7.87 -18.22 16.63
CA THR A 226 -7.36 -17.80 17.95
C THR A 226 -7.39 -18.94 18.96
N ASN A 227 -7.71 -20.17 18.53
CA ASN A 227 -7.82 -21.31 19.43
C ASN A 227 -6.47 -21.63 20.08
N PRO A 228 -6.33 -21.57 21.42
CA PRO A 228 -5.04 -21.70 22.09
C PRO A 228 -4.39 -23.07 21.92
N LEU A 229 -5.18 -24.14 21.72
CA LEU A 229 -4.65 -25.48 21.49
C LEU A 229 -3.99 -25.57 20.11
N LEU A 230 -4.60 -24.97 19.08
CA LEU A 230 -4.04 -24.93 17.74
C LEU A 230 -2.80 -24.01 17.68
N LEU A 231 -2.86 -22.84 18.34
CA LEU A 231 -1.71 -21.94 18.46
C LEU A 231 -0.49 -22.65 19.06
N LYS A 232 -0.69 -23.35 20.19
CA LYS A 232 0.37 -24.11 20.86
C LYS A 232 0.89 -25.28 20.02
N ALA A 233 0.01 -25.98 19.31
CA ALA A 233 0.39 -27.10 18.46
C ALA A 233 1.24 -26.66 17.26
N ALA A 234 0.87 -25.55 16.62
CA ALA A 234 1.63 -24.96 15.53
C ALA A 234 3.02 -24.49 15.99
N GLU A 235 3.07 -23.80 17.13
CA GLU A 235 4.33 -23.33 17.72
C GLU A 235 5.27 -24.50 18.04
N ALA A 236 4.76 -25.56 18.67
CA ALA A 236 5.53 -26.75 19.00
C ALA A 236 6.05 -27.49 17.74
N LEU A 237 5.24 -27.57 16.68
CA LEU A 237 5.64 -28.16 15.40
C LEU A 237 6.81 -27.38 14.79
N VAL A 238 6.70 -26.05 14.73
CA VAL A 238 7.74 -25.20 14.15
C VAL A 238 9.02 -25.21 14.99
N ALA A 239 8.90 -25.17 16.32
CA ALA A 239 10.04 -25.29 17.23
C ALA A 239 10.79 -26.63 17.09
N ALA A 240 10.11 -27.69 16.63
CA ALA A 240 10.68 -29.02 16.41
C ALA A 240 11.22 -29.25 14.99
N MET A 241 11.28 -28.21 14.15
CA MET A 241 11.82 -28.33 12.80
C MET A 241 13.30 -28.77 12.82
N PRO A 242 13.73 -29.57 11.83
CA PRO A 242 15.14 -29.89 11.66
C PRO A 242 15.97 -28.63 11.37
N ALA A 243 17.29 -28.73 11.51
CA ALA A 243 18.19 -27.64 11.18
C ALA A 243 18.09 -27.28 9.68
N TRP A 244 17.89 -26.00 9.40
CA TRP A 244 17.80 -25.43 8.06
C TRP A 244 19.20 -25.17 7.50
N GLN A 245 19.32 -25.05 6.18
CA GLN A 245 20.40 -24.25 5.62
C GLN A 245 20.15 -22.79 6.05
N PRO A 246 21.09 -22.13 6.74
CA PRO A 246 20.90 -20.76 7.18
C PRO A 246 20.78 -19.82 5.98
N ALA A 247 20.18 -18.66 6.19
CA ALA A 247 20.28 -17.60 5.21
C ALA A 247 21.74 -17.13 5.14
N THR A 248 22.16 -16.60 4.00
CA THR A 248 23.45 -15.93 3.89
C THR A 248 23.25 -14.43 3.70
N ARG A 249 24.28 -13.64 4.00
CA ARG A 249 24.37 -12.22 3.65
C ARG A 249 25.82 -11.96 3.29
N GLU A 250 26.07 -11.50 2.07
CA GLU A 250 27.44 -11.35 1.54
C GLU A 250 28.22 -12.68 1.60
N GLY A 251 27.52 -13.80 1.39
CA GLY A 251 28.08 -15.16 1.45
C GLY A 251 28.32 -15.72 2.87
N GLN A 252 28.08 -14.95 3.92
CA GLN A 252 28.23 -15.41 5.31
C GLN A 252 26.89 -15.82 5.91
N PRO A 253 26.81 -16.92 6.70
CA PRO A 253 25.59 -17.30 7.40
C PRO A 253 25.07 -16.17 8.30
N ALA A 254 23.78 -15.89 8.19
CA ALA A 254 23.11 -14.82 8.91
C ALA A 254 21.78 -15.30 9.49
N THR A 255 21.41 -14.75 10.65
CA THR A 255 20.09 -14.98 11.23
C THR A 255 19.02 -14.44 10.30
N SER A 256 17.97 -15.23 10.04
CA SER A 256 16.81 -14.79 9.25
C SER A 256 15.51 -15.02 10.01
N SER A 257 14.56 -14.09 9.88
CA SER A 257 13.20 -14.24 10.41
C SER A 257 12.30 -14.86 9.34
N GLN A 258 11.52 -15.85 9.74
CA GLN A 258 10.59 -16.57 8.87
C GLN A 258 9.18 -16.55 9.46
N ILE A 259 8.16 -16.64 8.60
CA ILE A 259 6.77 -16.81 9.01
C ILE A 259 6.14 -17.87 8.11
N VAL A 260 5.57 -18.92 8.70
CA VAL A 260 4.90 -20.01 7.98
C VAL A 260 3.46 -20.21 8.45
N PRO A 261 2.53 -20.52 7.54
CA PRO A 261 1.19 -20.96 7.91
C PRO A 261 1.19 -22.45 8.29
N VAL A 262 0.46 -22.78 9.35
CA VAL A 262 0.11 -24.15 9.76
C VAL A 262 -1.40 -24.25 9.72
N ASP A 263 -1.91 -25.07 8.81
CA ASP A 263 -3.35 -25.25 8.58
C ASP A 263 -3.88 -26.49 9.30
N PHE A 264 -4.91 -26.31 10.14
CA PHE A 264 -5.60 -27.40 10.83
C PHE A 264 -6.99 -27.59 10.24
N HIS A 265 -7.24 -28.78 9.69
CA HIS A 265 -8.53 -29.17 9.13
C HIS A 265 -9.09 -30.41 9.85
N LEU A 266 -10.39 -30.40 10.20
CA LEU A 266 -11.03 -31.54 10.86
C LEU A 266 -11.07 -32.79 9.95
N MET A 267 -11.34 -32.57 8.66
CA MET A 267 -11.36 -33.58 7.62
C MET A 267 -10.19 -33.37 6.66
N PRO A 268 -9.58 -34.45 6.13
CA PRO A 268 -8.62 -34.33 5.03
C PRO A 268 -9.27 -33.59 3.86
N LEU A 269 -8.55 -32.64 3.26
CA LEU A 269 -9.00 -31.99 2.03
C LEU A 269 -9.19 -33.09 0.96
N GLY A 270 -10.42 -33.25 0.46
CA GLY A 270 -10.79 -34.33 -0.48
C GLY A 270 -10.02 -34.30 -1.82
N SER A 271 -9.32 -33.19 -2.09
CA SER A 271 -8.30 -33.05 -3.12
C SER A 271 -7.03 -32.51 -2.47
N ALA A 272 -5.85 -32.96 -2.91
CA ALA A 272 -4.58 -32.39 -2.47
C ALA A 272 -4.63 -30.86 -2.65
N PRO A 273 -4.34 -30.06 -1.61
CA PRO A 273 -4.32 -28.61 -1.74
C PRO A 273 -3.33 -28.22 -2.85
N VAL A 274 -3.68 -27.20 -3.63
CA VAL A 274 -2.73 -26.59 -4.57
C VAL A 274 -1.51 -26.15 -3.76
N ALA A 275 -0.33 -26.66 -4.12
CA ALA A 275 0.89 -26.39 -3.37
C ALA A 275 1.22 -24.90 -3.42
N VAL A 276 1.21 -24.26 -2.25
CA VAL A 276 1.66 -22.87 -2.07
C VAL A 276 2.92 -22.91 -1.21
N TYR A 277 4.05 -22.54 -1.80
CA TYR A 277 5.36 -22.67 -1.16
C TYR A 277 5.75 -21.41 -0.37
N ALA A 278 6.53 -21.58 0.69
CA ALA A 278 7.10 -20.45 1.45
C ALA A 278 8.24 -19.76 0.68
N TYR A 279 8.95 -20.51 -0.14
CA TYR A 279 10.01 -20.04 -1.04
C TYR A 279 10.09 -20.99 -2.23
N ALA A 280 10.80 -20.57 -3.28
CA ALA A 280 11.04 -21.36 -4.49
C ALA A 280 12.52 -21.26 -4.90
N ASP A 281 12.92 -22.04 -5.91
CA ASP A 281 14.30 -22.00 -6.42
C ASP A 281 14.60 -20.63 -7.03
N GLN A 282 13.59 -20.02 -7.65
CA GLN A 282 13.58 -18.64 -8.11
C GLN A 282 12.31 -17.95 -7.61
N MET A 283 12.48 -16.84 -6.89
CA MET A 283 11.35 -16.04 -6.40
C MET A 283 10.82 -15.07 -7.48
N PRO A 284 9.51 -14.73 -7.44
CA PRO A 284 8.92 -13.71 -8.30
C PRO A 284 9.64 -12.36 -8.18
N VAL A 285 9.88 -11.69 -9.30
CA VAL A 285 10.39 -10.31 -9.32
C VAL A 285 9.22 -9.34 -9.44
N PHE A 286 9.21 -8.29 -8.63
CA PHE A 286 8.21 -7.22 -8.71
C PHE A 286 8.85 -5.95 -9.28
N VAL A 287 8.34 -5.48 -10.42
CA VAL A 287 8.86 -4.28 -11.08
C VAL A 287 7.86 -3.13 -10.89
N GLY A 288 8.29 -2.06 -10.22
CA GLY A 288 7.55 -0.81 -10.14
C GLY A 288 7.71 0.05 -11.41
N VAL A 289 6.76 0.95 -11.67
CA VAL A 289 6.67 1.80 -12.88
C VAL A 289 7.88 2.73 -13.10
N SER A 290 8.80 2.86 -12.12
CA SER A 290 9.93 3.82 -12.15
C SER A 290 11.28 3.24 -11.67
N GLY A 291 11.44 1.92 -11.70
CA GLY A 291 12.60 1.27 -11.09
C GLY A 291 12.45 1.20 -9.57
N GLU A 292 11.88 0.07 -9.14
CA GLU A 292 12.37 -0.70 -7.99
C GLU A 292 12.23 -0.11 -6.58
N LEU A 293 11.16 -0.54 -5.92
CA LEU A 293 11.11 -0.70 -4.48
C LEU A 293 11.00 -2.19 -4.15
N PRO A 294 11.61 -2.67 -3.05
CA PRO A 294 11.25 -3.96 -2.46
C PRO A 294 9.73 -4.07 -2.32
N LEU A 295 9.18 -5.26 -2.54
CA LEU A 295 7.72 -5.51 -2.54
C LEU A 295 7.03 -4.90 -1.31
N GLN A 296 7.63 -5.07 -0.13
CA GLN A 296 7.18 -4.48 1.13
C GLN A 296 7.05 -2.95 1.03
N ALA A 297 8.08 -2.27 0.54
CA ALA A 297 8.10 -0.83 0.42
C ALA A 297 7.11 -0.34 -0.63
N SER A 298 6.91 -1.09 -1.73
CA SER A 298 5.88 -0.80 -2.74
C SER A 298 4.48 -0.81 -2.10
N ILE A 299 4.17 -1.85 -1.34
CA ILE A 299 2.89 -1.97 -0.62
C ILE A 299 2.75 -0.87 0.42
N GLN A 300 3.78 -0.61 1.24
CA GLN A 300 3.78 0.44 2.26
C GLN A 300 3.54 1.82 1.66
N ARG A 301 4.16 2.13 0.52
CA ARG A 301 3.99 3.40 -0.20
C ARG A 301 2.58 3.56 -0.77
N ALA A 302 2.02 2.48 -1.29
CA ALA A 302 0.66 2.49 -1.84
C ALA A 302 -0.42 2.54 -0.74
N SER A 303 -0.09 2.15 0.49
CA SER A 303 -1.02 2.13 1.63
C SER A 303 -1.10 3.51 2.28
N ARG A 304 -2.25 4.19 2.15
CA ARG A 304 -2.46 5.53 2.72
C ARG A 304 -2.95 5.47 4.16
N TYR A 305 -2.51 6.42 4.98
CA TYR A 305 -3.11 6.62 6.31
C TYR A 305 -4.53 7.15 6.15
N THR A 306 -5.51 6.46 6.73
CA THR A 306 -6.91 6.89 6.70
C THR A 306 -7.20 7.94 7.77
N ALA A 307 -8.19 8.81 7.53
CA ALA A 307 -8.61 9.82 8.50
C ALA A 307 -9.09 9.19 9.81
N GLU A 308 -9.75 8.02 9.75
CA GLU A 308 -10.19 7.25 10.91
C GLU A 308 -9.01 6.79 11.75
N ALA A 309 -7.99 6.20 11.12
CA ALA A 309 -6.80 5.72 11.82
C ALA A 309 -5.95 6.88 12.39
N LEU A 310 -5.91 8.03 11.71
CA LEU A 310 -5.28 9.24 12.24
C LEU A 310 -6.03 9.76 13.46
N ARG A 311 -7.37 9.84 13.40
CA ARG A 311 -8.21 10.30 14.51
C ARG A 311 -8.08 9.40 15.74
N SER A 312 -8.02 8.09 15.56
CA SER A 312 -7.82 7.12 16.65
C SER A 312 -6.37 6.99 17.09
N ARG A 313 -5.45 7.73 16.46
CA ARG A 313 -3.99 7.63 16.66
C ARG A 313 -3.48 6.19 16.54
N ALA A 314 -4.11 5.37 15.71
CA ALA A 314 -3.74 3.97 15.54
C ALA A 314 -2.34 3.89 14.94
N GLN A 315 -1.41 3.20 15.58
CA GLN A 315 -0.03 3.02 15.15
C GLN A 315 0.42 1.60 15.44
N GLY A 316 1.45 1.13 14.74
CA GLY A 316 2.09 -0.15 15.01
C GLY A 316 2.47 -0.88 13.73
N GLN A 317 2.83 -2.15 13.91
CA GLN A 317 3.17 -3.04 12.82
C GLN A 317 1.96 -3.90 12.44
N MET A 318 1.50 -3.75 11.20
CA MET A 318 0.56 -4.64 10.54
C MET A 318 1.31 -5.78 9.86
N LEU A 319 0.66 -6.92 9.71
CA LEU A 319 1.15 -8.03 8.91
C LEU A 319 0.08 -8.40 7.88
N VAL A 320 0.48 -8.51 6.61
CA VAL A 320 -0.40 -8.92 5.51
C VAL A 320 0.14 -10.17 4.85
N TYR A 321 -0.72 -11.17 4.67
CA TYR A 321 -0.47 -12.39 3.92
C TYR A 321 -1.08 -12.27 2.52
N PHE A 322 -0.43 -12.83 1.51
CA PHE A 322 -1.03 -13.02 0.19
C PHE A 322 -0.27 -14.10 -0.59
N VAL A 323 -0.93 -14.66 -1.60
CA VAL A 323 -0.34 -15.63 -2.53
C VAL A 323 -0.06 -14.94 -3.85
N VAL A 324 1.04 -15.31 -4.49
CA VAL A 324 1.34 -14.97 -5.88
C VAL A 324 1.21 -16.26 -6.68
N ASN A 325 0.33 -16.23 -7.67
CA ASN A 325 0.08 -17.38 -8.53
C ASN A 325 1.16 -17.54 -9.62
N GLU A 326 1.01 -18.60 -10.42
CA GLU A 326 1.93 -18.99 -11.49
C GLU A 326 2.03 -17.94 -12.63
N GLN A 327 1.09 -16.98 -12.69
CA GLN A 327 1.09 -15.87 -13.64
C GLN A 327 1.62 -14.57 -13.02
N GLY A 328 2.13 -14.61 -11.79
CA GLY A 328 2.63 -13.43 -11.08
C GLY A 328 1.54 -12.51 -10.55
N GLN A 329 0.28 -12.95 -10.50
CA GLN A 329 -0.84 -12.18 -9.96
C GLN A 329 -1.03 -12.47 -8.48
N VAL A 330 -1.42 -11.46 -7.71
CA VAL A 330 -1.75 -11.62 -6.30
C VAL A 330 -3.16 -12.19 -6.13
N GLU A 331 -3.28 -13.21 -5.29
CA GLU A 331 -4.53 -13.83 -4.85
C GLU A 331 -4.52 -14.06 -3.32
N GLN A 332 -5.69 -14.36 -2.74
CA GLN A 332 -5.84 -14.74 -1.31
C GLN A 332 -5.19 -13.74 -0.31
N ALA A 333 -5.26 -12.44 -0.61
CA ALA A 333 -4.73 -11.41 0.28
C ALA A 333 -5.58 -11.26 1.55
N GLU A 334 -4.92 -11.32 2.71
CA GLU A 334 -5.53 -11.28 4.04
C GLU A 334 -4.65 -10.51 5.04
N VAL A 335 -5.26 -9.70 5.91
CA VAL A 335 -4.55 -9.07 7.03
C VAL A 335 -4.50 -10.07 8.19
N ILE A 336 -3.29 -10.50 8.55
CA ILE A 336 -3.09 -11.46 9.64
C ILE A 336 -2.85 -10.76 10.99
N ARG A 337 -2.40 -9.50 10.97
CA ARG A 337 -2.31 -8.63 12.15
C ARG A 337 -2.72 -7.23 11.77
N SER A 338 -3.88 -6.79 12.27
CA SER A 338 -4.41 -5.45 12.05
C SER A 338 -3.86 -4.46 13.07
N VAL A 339 -3.65 -3.22 12.63
CA VAL A 339 -3.46 -2.05 13.50
C VAL A 339 -4.76 -1.25 13.61
N HIS A 340 -5.54 -1.19 12.52
CA HIS A 340 -6.83 -0.52 12.48
C HIS A 340 -7.68 -1.01 11.30
N PRO A 341 -8.99 -1.27 11.46
CA PRO A 341 -9.83 -1.81 10.38
C PRO A 341 -9.85 -0.97 9.10
N SER A 342 -9.78 0.36 9.19
CA SER A 342 -9.73 1.21 8.00
C SER A 342 -8.40 1.13 7.25
N LEU A 343 -7.29 0.79 7.93
CA LEU A 343 -6.00 0.55 7.27
C LEU A 343 -5.97 -0.81 6.58
N ASP A 344 -6.71 -1.80 7.08
CA ASP A 344 -6.78 -3.13 6.46
C ASP A 344 -7.26 -3.04 5.01
N VAL A 345 -8.29 -2.23 4.75
CA VAL A 345 -8.83 -2.03 3.39
C VAL A 345 -7.79 -1.39 2.46
N GLU A 346 -7.09 -0.35 2.92
CA GLU A 346 -6.03 0.32 2.15
C GLU A 346 -4.88 -0.64 1.82
N VAL A 347 -4.43 -1.42 2.81
CA VAL A 347 -3.37 -2.40 2.63
C VAL A 347 -3.78 -3.51 1.67
N LEU A 348 -4.99 -4.07 1.80
CA LEU A 348 -5.48 -5.12 0.91
C LEU A 348 -5.61 -4.62 -0.53
N ASN A 349 -6.05 -3.38 -0.74
CA ASN A 349 -6.10 -2.77 -2.07
C ASN A 349 -4.69 -2.56 -2.65
N ALA A 350 -3.75 -2.06 -1.84
CA ALA A 350 -2.36 -1.89 -2.25
C ALA A 350 -1.69 -3.22 -2.64
N VAL A 351 -1.99 -4.29 -1.91
CA VAL A 351 -1.48 -5.65 -2.16
C VAL A 351 -2.08 -6.24 -3.44
N ARG A 352 -3.40 -6.15 -3.64
CA ARG A 352 -4.08 -6.68 -4.85
C ARG A 352 -3.63 -6.03 -6.16
N ASN A 353 -3.13 -4.81 -6.08
CA ASN A 353 -2.58 -4.08 -7.23
C ASN A 353 -1.12 -4.43 -7.55
N GLN A 354 -0.46 -5.25 -6.71
CA GLN A 354 0.88 -5.72 -7.02
C GLN A 354 0.83 -6.80 -8.11
N ARG A 355 1.84 -6.79 -8.97
CA ARG A 355 2.02 -7.81 -10.00
C ARG A 355 3.51 -8.10 -10.17
N ALA A 356 3.86 -9.38 -10.12
CA ALA A 356 5.20 -9.82 -10.43
C ALA A 356 5.42 -9.82 -11.96
N SER A 357 6.60 -9.40 -12.39
CA SER A 357 7.06 -9.46 -13.78
C SER A 357 7.50 -10.87 -14.18
N THR A 358 7.97 -11.65 -13.21
CA THR A 358 8.34 -13.06 -13.38
C THR A 358 7.62 -13.93 -12.34
N PRO A 359 7.25 -15.18 -12.68
CA PRO A 359 6.67 -16.10 -11.72
C PRO A 359 7.73 -16.69 -10.79
N ALA A 360 7.27 -17.34 -9.72
CA ALA A 360 8.12 -18.21 -8.92
C ALA A 360 8.38 -19.51 -9.70
N MET A 361 9.61 -20.02 -9.66
CA MET A 361 9.98 -21.28 -10.32
C MET A 361 10.50 -22.28 -9.29
N HIS A 362 9.99 -23.50 -9.35
CA HIS A 362 10.54 -24.64 -8.63
C HIS A 362 10.66 -25.84 -9.57
N GLN A 363 11.84 -26.44 -9.64
CA GLN A 363 12.17 -27.52 -10.58
C GLN A 363 11.82 -27.19 -12.04
N GLY A 364 12.05 -25.94 -12.45
CA GLY A 364 11.77 -25.45 -13.80
C GLY A 364 10.28 -25.25 -14.13
N LYS A 365 9.37 -25.41 -13.16
CA LYS A 365 7.93 -25.18 -13.33
C LYS A 365 7.48 -23.94 -12.56
N PRO A 366 6.58 -23.11 -13.13
CA PRO A 366 5.91 -22.05 -12.38
C PRO A 366 5.14 -22.63 -11.19
N VAL A 367 5.27 -22.03 -10.03
CA VAL A 367 4.58 -22.45 -8.79
C VAL A 367 3.98 -21.28 -8.05
N LYS A 368 3.04 -21.56 -7.15
CA LYS A 368 2.51 -20.55 -6.23
C LYS A 368 3.42 -20.37 -5.03
N VAL A 369 3.63 -19.12 -4.63
CA VAL A 369 4.35 -18.80 -3.38
C VAL A 369 3.53 -17.83 -2.56
N PHE A 370 3.65 -17.89 -1.24
CA PHE A 370 3.04 -16.87 -0.37
C PHE A 370 4.07 -15.86 0.13
N TYR A 371 3.57 -14.70 0.53
CA TYR A 371 4.32 -13.67 1.22
C TYR A 371 3.62 -13.30 2.51
N VAL A 372 4.41 -12.98 3.53
CA VAL A 372 3.94 -12.27 4.72
C VAL A 372 4.76 -11.00 4.85
N GLN A 373 4.12 -9.85 4.62
CA GLN A 373 4.79 -8.55 4.60
C GLN A 373 4.47 -7.74 5.86
N PRO A 374 5.48 -7.32 6.64
CA PRO A 374 5.27 -6.37 7.71
C PRO A 374 5.09 -4.96 7.15
N LEU A 375 4.11 -4.21 7.64
CA LEU A 375 3.90 -2.81 7.28
C LEU A 375 3.87 -1.98 8.56
N THR A 376 4.61 -0.87 8.59
CA THR A 376 4.72 -0.02 9.78
C THR A 376 3.93 1.26 9.57
N PHE A 377 2.93 1.47 10.42
CA PHE A 377 2.16 2.71 10.48
C PHE A 377 2.56 3.47 11.74
N ALA A 378 3.16 4.64 11.54
CA ALA A 378 3.54 5.54 12.63
C ALA A 378 3.10 6.96 12.28
N ILE A 379 2.49 7.66 13.24
CA ILE A 379 2.23 9.10 13.13
C ILE A 379 3.50 9.75 13.66
N ARG A 380 4.20 10.46 12.78
CA ARG A 380 5.44 11.17 13.09
C ARG A 380 5.16 12.63 13.35
#